data_AF-A0A3S0CJL2-F1
#
_entry.id   AF-A0A3S0CJL2-F1
#
_cell.length_a   1.000
_cell.length_b   1.000
_cell.length_c   1.000
_cell.angle_alpha   90.00
_cell.angle_beta   90.00
_cell.angle_gamma   90.00
#
_symmetry.space_group_name_H-M   'P 1'
#
loop_
_entity.id
_entity.type
_entity.pdbx_description
1 polymer ?
#
loop_
_entity_poly.entity_id
_entity_poly.type
_entity_poly.pdbx_seq_one_letter_code
_entity_poly.pdbx_strand_id
1 'polypeptide(L)'
;MSVIVDNACYEMNDGVLYLNIFENNSIYPSVIYPNKTKEWHLFSQSGNPLMSMLNRSNDLPAIEYSNGDKEWWYYGTRHRVTGPAVIYGNKHYWFKDGNFIKMEINNGL
;
A
#
# COMPACT_ATOMS: atom_id res chain seq x y z
N MET A 1 13.27 -5.93 17.43
CA MET A 1 14.55 -5.19 17.35
C MET A 1 14.27 -4.00 16.49
N SER A 2 14.52 -2.79 17.01
CA SER A 2 14.21 -1.57 16.27
C SER A 2 15.29 -1.27 15.22
N VAL A 3 14.89 -0.83 14.04
CA VAL A 3 15.74 -0.51 12.89
C VAL A 3 15.27 0.81 12.27
N ILE A 4 16.21 1.64 11.83
CA ILE A 4 15.88 2.88 11.12
C ILE A 4 15.95 2.65 9.61
N VAL A 5 14.88 3.00 8.89
CA VAL A 5 14.80 2.97 7.43
C VAL A 5 14.22 4.30 6.95
N ASP A 6 14.93 4.98 6.06
CA ASP A 6 14.51 6.27 5.47
C ASP A 6 14.04 7.31 6.52
N ASN A 7 14.72 7.37 7.66
CA ASN A 7 14.42 8.24 8.82
C ASN A 7 13.16 7.88 9.63
N ALA A 8 12.61 6.68 9.46
CA ALA A 8 11.55 6.15 10.31
C ALA A 8 12.01 4.91 11.09
N CYS A 9 11.49 4.77 12.30
CA CYS A 9 11.74 3.61 13.16
C CYS A 9 10.78 2.46 12.87
N TYR A 10 11.33 1.25 12.75
CA TYR A 10 10.61 0.01 12.49
C TYR A 10 10.97 -1.07 13.49
N GLU A 11 10.01 -1.91 13.87
CA GLU A 11 10.27 -3.16 14.56
C GLU A 11 10.44 -4.30 13.54
N MET A 12 11.58 -4.97 13.60
CA MET A 12 11.83 -6.18 12.81
C MET A 12 11.27 -7.42 13.53
N ASN A 13 10.45 -8.19 12.82
CA ASN A 13 9.95 -9.51 13.23
C ASN A 13 9.97 -10.46 12.02
N ASP A 14 10.70 -11.58 12.13
CA ASP A 14 10.88 -12.58 11.05
C ASP A 14 11.24 -11.97 9.67
N GLY A 15 12.09 -10.93 9.68
CA GLY A 15 12.53 -10.21 8.48
C GLY A 15 11.53 -9.20 7.92
N VAL A 16 10.31 -9.14 8.46
CA VAL A 16 9.32 -8.12 8.14
C VAL A 16 9.50 -6.91 9.07
N LEU A 17 9.48 -5.71 8.49
CA LEU A 17 9.56 -4.45 9.23
C LEU A 17 8.17 -3.87 9.42
N TYR A 18 7.80 -3.60 10.66
CA TYR A 18 6.53 -2.96 11.03
C TYR A 18 6.80 -1.55 11.54
N LEU A 19 6.14 -0.56 10.96
CA LEU A 19 6.31 0.85 11.33
C LEU A 19 5.99 1.04 12.81
N ASN A 20 6.87 1.73 13.52
CA ASN A 20 6.63 2.04 14.92
C ASN A 20 5.41 2.97 15.06
N ILE A 21 4.59 2.76 16.09
CA ILE A 21 3.33 3.50 16.31
C ILE A 21 3.52 5.02 16.50
N PHE A 22 4.74 5.47 16.81
CA PHE A 22 5.04 6.90 16.95
C PHE A 22 5.35 7.59 15.60
N GLU A 23 5.48 6.82 14.52
CA GLU A 23 5.81 7.33 13.19
C GLU A 23 4.56 7.65 12.36
N ASN A 24 4.72 8.54 11.38
CA ASN A 24 3.62 8.94 10.50
C ASN A 24 3.41 7.91 9.36
N ASN A 25 2.42 7.05 9.53
CA ASN A 25 2.00 6.03 8.55
C ASN A 25 1.43 6.58 7.22
N SER A 26 1.17 7.88 7.12
CA SER A 26 0.80 8.52 5.84
C SER A 26 2.03 8.83 4.98
N ILE A 27 3.21 8.93 5.60
CA ILE A 27 4.48 9.20 4.94
C ILE A 27 5.22 7.88 4.71
N TYR A 28 5.41 7.12 5.78
CA TYR A 28 6.20 5.89 5.78
C TYR A 28 5.31 4.66 5.61
N PRO A 29 5.77 3.63 4.90
CA PRO A 29 5.02 2.38 4.80
C PRO A 29 4.86 1.77 6.19
N SER A 30 3.66 1.27 6.46
CA SER A 30 3.31 0.54 7.68
C SER A 30 4.02 -0.81 7.76
N VAL A 31 4.25 -1.45 6.61
CA VAL A 31 4.91 -2.75 6.51
C VAL A 31 5.91 -2.73 5.36
N ILE A 32 7.12 -3.25 5.60
CA ILE A 32 8.11 -3.52 4.55
C ILE A 32 8.51 -4.99 4.64
N TYR A 33 8.29 -5.72 3.55
CA TYR A 33 8.62 -7.14 3.45
C TYR A 33 10.09 -7.36 3.06
N PRO A 34 10.67 -8.55 3.31
CA PRO A 34 12.04 -8.88 2.89
C PRO A 34 12.32 -8.68 1.40
N ASN A 35 11.30 -8.89 0.55
CA ASN A 35 11.41 -8.69 -0.89
C ASN A 35 11.37 -7.20 -1.29
N LYS A 36 11.22 -6.27 -0.34
CA LYS A 36 11.05 -4.81 -0.50
C LYS A 36 9.66 -4.35 -0.94
N THR A 37 8.66 -5.23 -0.96
CA THR A 37 7.25 -4.82 -1.07
C THR A 37 6.90 -3.95 0.13
N LYS A 38 6.14 -2.88 -0.11
CA LYS A 38 5.72 -1.90 0.90
C LYS A 38 4.21 -1.79 0.92
N GLU A 39 3.65 -1.67 2.12
CA GLU A 39 2.21 -1.46 2.33
C GLU A 39 1.95 -0.28 3.25
N TRP A 40 0.92 0.50 2.92
CA TRP A 40 0.41 1.62 3.70
C TRP A 40 -0.99 1.28 4.19
N HIS A 41 -1.18 1.40 5.50
CA HIS A 41 -2.44 1.11 6.17
C HIS A 41 -2.96 2.34 6.91
N LEU A 42 -4.28 2.54 6.89
CA LEU A 42 -4.97 3.39 7.83
C LEU A 42 -5.27 2.58 9.11
N PHE A 43 -4.72 3.03 10.24
CA PHE A 43 -5.05 2.47 11.55
C PHE A 43 -6.31 3.14 12.09
N SER A 44 -7.25 2.34 12.61
CA SER A 44 -8.38 2.89 13.38
C SER A 44 -7.84 3.56 14.65
N GLN A 45 -8.27 4.80 14.90
CA GLN A 45 -7.97 5.54 16.15
C GLN A 45 -8.47 4.81 17.41
N SER A 46 -9.33 3.79 17.26
CA SER A 46 -9.85 2.97 18.36
C SER A 46 -8.84 1.95 18.93
N GLY A 47 -7.58 1.96 18.49
CA GLY A 47 -6.50 1.21 19.14
C GLY A 47 -6.51 -0.31 18.90
N ASN A 48 -7.24 -0.81 17.90
CA ASN A 48 -7.16 -2.22 17.51
C ASN A 48 -6.25 -2.40 16.27
N PRO A 49 -5.02 -2.90 16.42
CA PRO A 49 -4.08 -3.11 15.31
C PRO A 49 -4.52 -4.20 14.33
N LEU A 50 -5.54 -5.01 14.67
CA LEU A 50 -6.12 -6.01 13.76
C LEU A 50 -7.06 -5.41 12.72
N MET A 51 -7.45 -4.13 12.86
CA MET A 51 -8.34 -3.44 11.93
C MET A 51 -7.58 -2.37 11.15
N SER A 52 -6.56 -2.80 10.40
CA SER A 52 -5.81 -1.92 9.50
C SER A 52 -6.32 -2.10 8.07
N MET A 53 -6.64 -0.99 7.40
CA MET A 53 -7.17 -1.00 6.03
C MET A 53 -6.13 -0.44 5.08
N LEU A 54 -5.84 -1.13 3.97
CA LEU A 54 -4.98 -0.60 2.93
C LEU A 54 -5.52 0.75 2.45
N ASN A 55 -4.68 1.79 2.55
CA ASN A 55 -5.01 3.15 2.18
C ASN A 55 -3.75 4.02 2.15
N ARG A 56 -3.67 4.92 1.17
CA ARG A 56 -2.63 5.96 1.13
C ARG A 56 -3.14 7.23 0.48
N SER A 57 -2.77 8.38 1.05
CA SER A 57 -3.18 9.71 0.56
C SER A 57 -2.43 10.12 -0.70
N ASN A 58 -2.88 11.21 -1.34
CA ASN A 58 -2.21 11.87 -2.49
C ASN A 58 -2.13 11.03 -3.78
N ASP A 59 -3.15 10.19 -4.06
CA ASP A 59 -3.19 9.29 -5.21
C ASP A 59 -1.97 8.36 -5.32
N LEU A 60 -1.35 8.07 -4.18
CA LEU A 60 -0.25 7.11 -4.07
C LEU A 60 -0.81 5.70 -3.85
N PRO A 61 -0.11 4.67 -4.35
CA PRO A 61 -0.54 3.30 -4.15
C PRO A 61 -0.42 2.88 -2.68
N ALA A 62 -1.40 2.13 -2.20
CA ALA A 62 -1.37 1.54 -0.86
C ALA A 62 -0.47 0.29 -0.81
N ILE A 63 -0.20 -0.33 -1.96
CA ILE A 63 0.81 -1.40 -2.09
C ILE A 63 1.76 -1.05 -3.23
N GLU A 64 3.06 -1.09 -2.94
CA GLU A 64 4.13 -1.04 -3.95
C GLU A 64 4.89 -2.37 -3.90
N TYR A 65 4.76 -3.17 -4.95
CA TYR A 65 5.49 -4.42 -5.08
C TYR A 65 6.93 -4.17 -5.54
N SER A 66 7.82 -5.07 -5.15
CA SER A 66 9.24 -4.98 -5.51
C SER A 66 9.54 -5.12 -7.00
N ASN A 67 8.62 -5.71 -7.77
CA ASN A 67 8.68 -5.80 -9.23
C ASN A 67 8.18 -4.52 -9.93
N GLY A 68 7.72 -3.50 -9.18
CA GLY A 68 7.20 -2.24 -9.71
C GLY A 68 5.67 -2.20 -9.87
N ASP A 69 4.98 -3.32 -9.63
CA ASP A 69 3.52 -3.38 -9.63
C ASP A 69 2.93 -2.55 -8.49
N LYS A 70 1.71 -2.06 -8.68
CA LYS A 70 1.07 -1.12 -7.75
C LYS A 70 -0.41 -1.39 -7.57
N GLU A 71 -0.89 -1.24 -6.34
CA GLU A 71 -2.33 -1.26 -6.04
C GLU A 71 -2.76 -0.05 -5.23
N TRP A 72 -3.90 0.52 -5.62
CA TRP A 72 -4.58 1.60 -4.95
C TRP A 72 -5.80 1.07 -4.24
N TRP A 73 -5.88 1.41 -2.96
CA TRP A 73 -6.93 1.01 -2.05
C TRP A 73 -7.42 2.23 -1.29
N TYR A 74 -8.72 2.27 -1.05
CA TYR A 74 -9.40 3.28 -0.25
C TYR A 74 -10.29 2.57 0.77
N TYR A 75 -9.98 2.76 2.05
CA TYR A 75 -10.64 2.07 3.17
C TYR A 75 -10.81 0.55 2.94
N GLY A 76 -9.73 -0.12 2.52
CA GLY A 76 -9.74 -1.58 2.35
C GLY A 76 -10.46 -2.07 1.09
N THR A 77 -10.85 -1.16 0.21
CA THR A 77 -11.50 -1.48 -1.07
C THR A 77 -10.64 -1.00 -2.23
N ARG A 78 -10.42 -1.84 -3.25
CA ARG A 78 -9.70 -1.42 -4.47
C ARG A 78 -10.43 -0.27 -5.14
N HIS A 79 -9.77 0.88 -5.24
CA HIS A 79 -10.34 2.08 -5.81
C HIS A 79 -9.26 3.09 -6.16
N ARG A 80 -9.41 3.73 -7.32
CA ARG A 80 -8.63 4.90 -7.71
C ARG A 80 -9.47 5.81 -8.60
N VAL A 81 -9.53 7.09 -8.26
CA VAL A 81 -10.35 8.07 -8.99
C VAL A 81 -9.73 8.45 -10.34
N THR A 82 -8.41 8.58 -10.38
CA THR A 82 -7.66 9.18 -11.49
C THR A 82 -7.12 8.16 -12.49
N GLY A 83 -7.31 6.85 -12.27
CA GLY A 83 -6.69 5.82 -13.09
C GLY A 83 -7.05 4.38 -12.69
N PRO A 84 -6.32 3.37 -13.19
CA PRO A 84 -6.51 1.99 -12.76
C PRO A 84 -6.14 1.84 -11.29
N ALA A 85 -6.93 1.04 -10.57
CA ALA A 85 -6.66 0.73 -9.17
C ALA A 85 -5.62 -0.38 -9.01
N VAL A 86 -5.30 -1.12 -10.07
CA VAL A 86 -4.23 -2.13 -10.07
C VAL A 86 -3.44 -2.00 -11.36
N ILE A 87 -2.12 -1.97 -11.24
CA ILE A 87 -1.16 -1.99 -12.35
C ILE A 87 -0.23 -3.16 -12.14
N TYR A 88 -0.31 -4.15 -13.04
CA TYR A 88 0.57 -5.31 -13.10
C TYR A 88 1.30 -5.32 -14.45
N GLY A 89 2.55 -4.87 -14.45
CA GLY A 89 3.29 -4.58 -15.68
C GLY A 89 2.49 -3.66 -16.61
N ASN A 90 2.12 -4.16 -17.79
CA ASN A 90 1.29 -3.44 -18.77
C ASN A 90 -0.22 -3.65 -18.60
N LYS A 91 -0.67 -4.47 -17.64
CA LYS A 91 -2.09 -4.73 -17.42
C LYS A 91 -2.64 -3.77 -16.36
N HIS A 92 -3.65 -3.03 -16.75
CA HIS A 92 -4.30 -2.03 -15.91
C HIS A 92 -5.72 -2.49 -15.59
N TYR A 93 -6.14 -2.43 -14.33
CA TYR A 93 -7.47 -2.84 -13.90
C TYR A 93 -8.19 -1.69 -13.20
N TRP A 94 -9.44 -1.45 -13.61
CA TRP A 94 -10.29 -0.40 -13.03
C TRP A 94 -11.31 -1.02 -12.10
N PHE A 95 -11.51 -0.34 -10.97
CA PHE A 95 -12.46 -0.73 -9.94
C PHE A 95 -13.30 0.48 -9.51
N LYS A 96 -14.59 0.27 -9.27
CA LYS A 96 -15.49 1.26 -8.68
C LYS A 96 -16.22 0.62 -7.51
N ASP A 97 -16.09 1.24 -6.34
CA ASP A 97 -16.66 0.73 -5.08
C ASP A 97 -16.28 -0.74 -4.83
N GLY A 98 -15.04 -1.11 -5.15
CA GLY A 98 -14.52 -2.48 -5.01
C GLY A 98 -14.88 -3.45 -6.11
N ASN A 99 -15.78 -3.08 -7.01
CA ASN A 99 -16.23 -3.93 -8.10
C ASN A 99 -15.34 -3.72 -9.32
N PHE A 100 -14.90 -4.81 -9.93
CA PHE A 100 -14.15 -4.79 -11.18
C PHE A 100 -15.00 -4.19 -12.31
N ILE A 101 -14.43 -3.26 -13.06
CA ILE A 101 -15.09 -2.63 -14.21
C ILE A 101 -14.54 -3.20 -15.51
N LYS A 102 -13.21 -3.08 -15.70
CA LYS A 102 -12.52 -3.45 -16.95
C LYS A 102 -11.03 -3.65 -16.72
N MET A 103 -10.40 -4.30 -17.69
CA MET A 103 -8.95 -4.42 -17.80
C MET A 103 -8.52 -3.99 -19.19
N GLU A 104 -7.39 -3.28 -19.27
CA GLU A 104 -6.78 -2.83 -20.51
C GLU A 104 -5.29 -3.14 -20.47
N ILE A 105 -4.70 -3.36 -21.65
CA ILE A 105 -3.26 -3.52 -21.80
C ILE A 105 -2.70 -2.20 -22.30
N ASN A 106 -1.87 -1.56 -21.48
CA ASN A 106 -1.13 -0.36 -21.86
C ASN A 106 0.15 -0.74 -22.59
N ASN A 107 0.09 -0.76 -23.92
CA ASN A 107 1.22 -1.17 -24.76
C ASN A 107 2.32 -0.11 -24.92
N GLY A 108 2.23 1.05 -24.24
CA GLY A 108 3.22 2.12 -24.35
C GLY A 108 3.36 2.62 -25.78
N LEU A 109 2.49 3.55 -26.19
CA LEU A 109 2.74 4.36 -27.40
C LEU A 109 3.77 5.44 -27.11
#